data_AF-A0A7W6S7M7-F1
#
_entry.id   AF-A0A7W6S7M7-F1
#
_cell.length_a   1.000
_cell.length_b   1.000
_cell.length_c   1.000
_cell.angle_alpha   90.00
_cell.angle_beta   90.00
_cell.angle_gamma   90.00
#
_symmetry.space_group_name_H-M   'P 1'
#
loop_
_entity.id
_entity.type
_entity.pdbx_description
1 polymer ?
#
loop_
_entity_poly.entity_id
_entity_poly.type
_entity_poly.pdbx_seq_one_letter_code
_entity_poly.pdbx_strand_id
1 'polypeptide(L)'
;MPISRLINAFRGGSGPKGNRDRILAAGDSHSQFWSGYNNLSSERSVFEGVDLLHVGPATAYGLSKPGTATRAIEKITDHLDRRREEYGCLLLSFGEIDCRVHIVRNAIINQTSLDAEVAKVVDRYLFAINSLVKKYDIPCIIWGPIPSSPPGKVNYHPSFPTVGGVLERNYAAKRFNELLAQKVGEGRIDHITIFDHLIDVGYVTKTEVLYDGCHLSNVVMPLAETELHKSLERLGLTEKLRGVLDRKWPVASSISMRNVAIGAKCTPSSVWKGFAPKPFGPKSLGKVHFHTNKDDVPSLLVSLDAAYLIRRVEVHNRSDDHAARAASIAISVSADGKEYVDVYSPDRRVAFGAGDDRLVVEIDHEKPVRFVKIYLRERSYLHLEHVSIWAPSFYA
;
A
#
# COMPACT_ATOMS: atom_id res chain seq x y z
N MET A 1 30.01 57.82 -8.70
CA MET A 1 29.88 56.69 -7.76
C MET A 1 29.36 57.22 -6.42
N PRO A 2 28.67 56.44 -5.56
CA PRO A 2 28.58 54.96 -5.54
C PRO A 2 27.10 54.44 -5.53
N ILE A 3 26.77 53.25 -6.03
CA ILE A 3 27.13 51.89 -5.57
C ILE A 3 26.88 51.69 -4.05
N SER A 4 25.63 51.78 -3.60
CA SER A 4 25.28 51.34 -2.23
C SER A 4 23.84 50.87 -2.01
N ARG A 5 23.03 50.66 -3.07
CA ARG A 5 21.61 50.26 -2.91
C ARG A 5 21.19 48.93 -3.56
N LEU A 6 22.15 48.06 -3.89
CA LEU A 6 21.87 46.77 -4.52
C LEU A 6 22.45 45.54 -3.80
N ILE A 7 22.76 45.67 -2.50
CA ILE A 7 23.15 44.54 -1.65
C ILE A 7 22.47 44.70 -0.29
N ASN A 8 21.22 44.28 -0.16
CA ASN A 8 20.60 43.92 1.15
C ASN A 8 19.20 43.29 1.04
N ALA A 9 18.91 42.50 -0.01
CA ALA A 9 17.64 41.75 -0.13
C ALA A 9 17.78 40.22 -0.03
N PHE A 10 18.95 39.69 0.32
CA PHE A 10 19.18 38.26 0.54
C PHE A 10 19.84 37.99 1.90
N ARG A 11 19.21 38.45 2.98
CA ARG A 11 19.45 37.89 4.31
C ARG A 11 18.27 36.99 4.65
N GLY A 12 18.56 35.70 4.74
CA GLY A 12 17.61 34.63 4.90
C GLY A 12 16.63 34.89 6.04
N GLY A 13 15.35 34.73 5.73
CA GLY A 13 14.35 34.49 6.75
C GLY A 13 14.69 33.17 7.42
N SER A 14 15.22 33.24 8.63
CA SER A 14 15.21 32.13 9.57
C SER A 14 13.75 31.89 9.98
N GLY A 15 13.04 31.10 9.16
CA GLY A 15 11.79 30.48 9.58
C GLY A 15 12.02 29.65 10.84
N PRO A 16 10.97 29.37 11.64
CA PRO A 16 11.08 28.53 12.83
C PRO A 16 11.74 27.20 12.44
N LYS A 17 12.83 26.83 13.12
CA LYS A 17 13.56 25.58 12.89
C LYS A 17 12.65 24.40 13.24
N GLY A 18 11.89 23.93 12.26
CA GLY A 18 11.18 22.66 12.37
C GLY A 18 12.18 21.52 12.57
N ASN A 19 11.76 20.50 13.29
CA ASN A 19 12.57 19.30 13.50
C ASN A 19 12.55 18.47 12.20
N ARG A 20 13.52 18.74 11.31
CA ARG A 20 13.64 18.18 9.95
C ARG A 20 14.19 16.74 9.98
N ASP A 21 13.53 15.88 10.74
CA ASP A 21 14.04 14.56 11.13
C ASP A 21 13.25 13.42 10.46
N ARG A 22 12.46 13.74 9.44
CA ARG A 22 11.66 12.78 8.67
C ARG A 22 12.12 12.64 7.23
N ILE A 23 11.81 11.50 6.61
CA ILE A 23 11.90 11.23 5.19
C ILE A 23 10.49 11.24 4.60
N LEU A 24 10.29 11.98 3.50
CA LEU A 24 9.07 11.85 2.69
C LEU A 24 9.33 10.86 1.56
N ALA A 25 8.76 9.65 1.65
CA ALA A 25 8.76 8.67 0.58
C ALA A 25 7.56 8.92 -0.35
N ALA A 26 7.83 9.42 -1.56
CA ALA A 26 6.79 9.80 -2.52
C ALA A 26 6.98 9.14 -3.88
N GLY A 27 5.89 8.77 -4.54
CA GLY A 27 6.01 8.06 -5.81
C GLY A 27 4.72 7.43 -6.31
N ASP A 28 4.90 6.54 -7.28
CA ASP A 28 3.86 5.59 -7.69
C ASP A 28 3.60 4.54 -6.60
N SER A 29 3.03 3.38 -6.95
CA SER A 29 2.76 2.33 -5.97
C SER A 29 4.02 1.77 -5.31
N HIS A 30 5.21 1.92 -5.92
CA HIS A 30 6.46 1.43 -5.33
C HIS A 30 6.97 2.30 -4.18
N SER A 31 6.49 3.55 -4.04
CA SER A 31 6.74 4.34 -2.83
C SER A 31 6.15 3.68 -1.58
N GLN A 32 5.06 2.92 -1.72
CA GLN A 32 4.41 2.19 -0.63
C GLN A 32 5.23 1.01 -0.10
N PHE A 33 6.26 0.58 -0.82
CA PHE A 33 7.23 -0.40 -0.30
C PHE A 33 7.82 0.07 1.04
N TRP A 34 8.10 1.37 1.16
CA TRP A 34 8.61 2.00 2.38
C TRP A 34 7.58 2.07 3.52
N SER A 35 6.38 1.51 3.35
CA SER A 35 5.49 1.22 4.47
C SER A 35 6.00 0.04 5.32
N GLY A 36 6.79 -0.87 4.74
CA GLY A 36 7.20 -2.14 5.37
C GLY A 36 6.12 -3.23 5.34
N TYR A 37 4.95 -2.97 4.77
CA TYR A 37 3.85 -3.92 4.64
C TYR A 37 3.69 -4.39 3.19
N ASN A 38 3.26 -5.64 3.02
CA ASN A 38 2.82 -6.17 1.71
C ASN A 38 1.39 -5.70 1.40
N ASN A 39 1.16 -4.38 1.41
CA ASN A 39 -0.15 -3.78 1.21
C ASN A 39 -0.03 -2.33 0.70
N LEU A 40 -0.57 -2.06 -0.50
CA LEU A 40 -0.57 -0.72 -1.11
C LEU A 40 -1.49 0.29 -0.41
N SER A 41 -2.43 -0.18 0.42
CA SER A 41 -3.36 0.69 1.15
C SER A 41 -2.82 1.14 2.51
N SER A 42 -1.57 0.82 2.84
CA SER A 42 -0.99 1.26 4.10
C SER A 42 -0.77 2.78 4.11
N GLU A 43 -1.46 3.48 5.00
CA GLU A 43 -1.22 4.91 5.23
C GLU A 43 -0.07 5.16 6.22
N ARG A 44 0.46 4.08 6.83
CA ARG A 44 1.51 4.16 7.86
C ARG A 44 2.73 3.35 7.45
N SER A 45 3.89 3.81 7.89
CA SER A 45 5.13 3.08 7.81
C SER A 45 5.46 2.37 9.12
N VAL A 46 6.14 1.23 9.04
CA VAL A 46 6.86 0.60 10.17
C VAL A 46 8.04 1.46 10.64
N PHE A 47 8.46 2.43 9.83
CA PHE A 47 9.50 3.40 10.12
C PHE A 47 8.89 4.69 10.67
N GLU A 48 9.16 5.04 11.92
CA GLU A 48 8.53 6.19 12.59
C GLU A 48 8.80 7.53 11.89
N GLY A 49 9.98 7.64 11.28
CA GLY A 49 10.41 8.85 10.56
C GLY A 49 10.07 8.86 9.06
N VAL A 50 9.34 7.88 8.52
CA VAL A 50 9.00 7.84 7.08
C VAL A 50 7.52 8.14 6.86
N ASP A 51 7.25 9.25 6.18
CA ASP A 51 5.91 9.59 5.69
C ASP A 51 5.74 9.10 4.25
N LEU A 52 4.56 8.57 3.94
CA LEU A 52 4.23 8.02 2.62
C LEU A 52 3.34 8.98 1.85
N LEU A 53 3.67 9.25 0.59
CA LEU A 53 2.86 10.03 -0.34
C LEU A 53 2.73 9.33 -1.69
N HIS A 54 1.67 8.53 -1.83
CA HIS A 54 1.32 7.91 -3.11
C HIS A 54 0.62 8.92 -4.03
N VAL A 55 1.18 9.16 -5.22
CA VAL A 55 0.65 10.16 -6.16
C VAL A 55 -0.15 9.58 -7.34
N GLY A 56 -0.45 8.28 -7.30
CA GLY A 56 -1.09 7.55 -8.40
C GLY A 56 -0.06 6.92 -9.36
N PRO A 57 -0.50 6.37 -10.51
CA PRO A 57 0.37 5.69 -11.48
C PRO A 57 1.17 6.70 -12.32
N ALA A 58 2.01 7.49 -11.65
CA ALA A 58 2.80 8.54 -12.26
C ALA A 58 4.13 7.99 -12.80
N THR A 59 4.57 8.53 -13.94
CA THR A 59 5.83 8.13 -14.59
C THR A 59 6.95 9.08 -14.24
N ALA A 60 8.19 8.60 -14.26
CA ALA A 60 9.39 9.41 -14.12
C ALA A 60 9.45 10.48 -15.22
N TYR A 61 9.11 10.12 -16.47
CA TYR A 61 9.02 11.05 -17.58
C TYR A 61 7.97 12.16 -17.32
N GLY A 62 6.81 11.79 -16.78
CA GLY A 62 5.70 12.70 -16.54
C GLY A 62 5.92 13.69 -15.39
N LEU A 63 6.83 13.40 -14.46
CA LEU A 63 6.99 14.18 -13.22
C LEU A 63 7.39 15.65 -13.47
N SER A 64 8.09 15.97 -14.54
CA SER A 64 8.44 17.38 -14.87
C SER A 64 7.27 18.18 -15.46
N LYS A 65 6.11 17.57 -15.72
CA LYS A 65 5.00 18.18 -16.44
C LYS A 65 3.81 18.47 -15.50
N PRO A 66 3.49 19.76 -15.26
CA PRO A 66 2.24 20.13 -14.60
C PRO A 66 1.01 19.77 -15.46
N GLY A 67 -0.15 19.63 -14.82
CA GLY A 67 -1.43 19.33 -15.46
C GLY A 67 -1.55 17.89 -15.96
N THR A 68 -0.69 16.97 -15.49
CA THR A 68 -0.83 15.55 -15.81
C THR A 68 -2.04 14.95 -15.09
N ALA A 69 -2.58 13.84 -15.61
CA ALA A 69 -3.75 13.18 -15.01
C ALA A 69 -3.52 12.78 -13.55
N THR A 70 -2.30 12.39 -13.18
CA THR A 70 -1.94 12.04 -11.80
C THR A 70 -1.65 13.26 -10.92
N ARG A 71 -1.36 14.41 -11.53
CA ARG A 71 -0.94 15.66 -10.86
C ARG A 71 0.21 15.41 -9.87
N ALA A 72 1.14 14.55 -10.26
CA ALA A 72 2.17 14.01 -9.36
C ALA A 72 3.06 15.09 -8.76
N ILE A 73 3.58 15.99 -9.61
CA ILE A 73 4.44 17.07 -9.17
C ILE A 73 3.68 18.06 -8.29
N GLU A 74 2.44 18.37 -8.63
CA GLU A 74 1.60 19.27 -7.85
C GLU A 74 1.29 18.69 -6.47
N LYS A 75 0.98 17.39 -6.37
CA LYS A 75 0.76 16.74 -5.07
C LYS A 75 2.00 16.80 -4.19
N ILE A 76 3.18 16.54 -4.77
CA ILE A 76 4.46 16.63 -4.04
C ILE A 76 4.73 18.08 -3.62
N THR A 77 4.56 19.04 -4.52
CA THR A 77 4.81 20.45 -4.21
C THR A 77 3.82 20.98 -3.18
N ASP A 78 2.53 20.67 -3.32
CA ASP A 78 1.49 21.07 -2.38
C ASP A 78 1.74 20.49 -0.97
N HIS A 79 2.28 19.28 -0.90
CA HIS A 79 2.66 18.66 0.37
C HIS A 79 3.87 19.37 1.00
N LEU A 80 4.92 19.60 0.20
CA LEU A 80 6.12 20.28 0.69
C LEU A 80 5.87 21.75 1.02
N ASP A 81 5.10 22.48 0.23
CA ASP A 81 4.74 23.88 0.52
C ASP A 81 4.02 24.00 1.89
N ARG A 82 3.35 22.95 2.38
CA ARG A 82 2.69 22.91 3.71
C ARG A 82 3.56 22.37 4.83
N ARG A 83 4.40 21.36 4.55
CA ARG A 83 5.07 20.53 5.57
C ARG A 83 6.59 20.43 5.39
N ARG A 84 7.18 21.31 4.57
CA ARG A 84 8.62 21.26 4.25
C ARG A 84 9.50 21.16 5.48
N GLU A 85 9.21 21.92 6.53
CA GLU A 85 10.04 22.00 7.74
C GLU A 85 10.09 20.69 8.56
N GLU A 86 9.26 19.71 8.24
CA GLU A 86 9.29 18.38 8.88
C GLU A 86 10.30 17.43 8.22
N TYR A 87 10.67 17.69 6.96
CA TYR A 87 11.44 16.75 6.16
C TYR A 87 12.92 17.11 6.05
N GLY A 88 13.77 16.16 6.39
CA GLY A 88 15.22 16.20 6.18
C GLY A 88 15.64 15.68 4.82
N CYS A 89 14.85 14.81 4.20
CA CYS A 89 15.17 14.16 2.92
C CYS A 89 13.89 13.77 2.16
N LEU A 90 13.98 13.74 0.83
CA LEU A 90 12.99 13.11 -0.04
C LEU A 90 13.48 11.73 -0.46
N LEU A 91 12.58 10.76 -0.57
CA LEU A 91 12.82 9.46 -1.16
C LEU A 91 11.83 9.25 -2.30
N LEU A 92 12.29 9.36 -3.55
CA LEU A 92 11.41 9.37 -4.72
C LEU A 92 11.45 8.06 -5.48
N SER A 93 10.29 7.45 -5.68
CA SER A 93 10.10 6.17 -6.36
C SER A 93 9.28 6.35 -7.63
N PHE A 94 9.95 6.42 -8.78
CA PHE A 94 9.34 6.53 -10.10
C PHE A 94 10.20 5.79 -11.13
N GLY A 95 9.60 5.43 -12.27
CA GLY A 95 10.32 4.83 -13.40
C GLY A 95 9.98 3.37 -13.65
N GLU A 96 9.33 2.68 -12.72
CA GLU A 96 8.89 1.29 -12.92
C GLU A 96 7.92 1.21 -14.11
N ILE A 97 6.90 2.07 -14.12
CA ILE A 97 5.90 2.13 -15.20
C ILE A 97 6.57 2.52 -16.53
N ASP A 98 7.55 3.44 -16.50
CA ASP A 98 8.33 3.80 -17.68
C ASP A 98 9.04 2.58 -18.26
N CYS A 99 9.73 1.80 -17.43
CA CYS A 99 10.47 0.60 -17.86
C CYS A 99 9.54 -0.53 -18.31
N ARG A 100 8.42 -0.74 -17.62
CA ARG A 100 7.47 -1.83 -17.89
C ARG A 100 6.61 -1.59 -19.14
N VAL A 101 6.40 -0.32 -19.52
CA VAL A 101 5.46 0.05 -20.58
C VAL A 101 6.09 0.98 -21.62
N HIS A 102 6.55 2.16 -21.20
CA HIS A 102 6.76 3.27 -22.11
C HIS A 102 8.07 3.20 -22.87
N ILE A 103 9.17 2.80 -22.22
CA ILE A 103 10.50 2.77 -22.82
C ILE A 103 10.53 1.76 -23.97
N VAL A 104 10.09 0.52 -23.71
CA VAL A 104 10.06 -0.52 -24.76
C VAL A 104 9.10 -0.13 -25.89
N ARG A 105 7.91 0.37 -25.55
CA ARG A 105 6.94 0.84 -26.55
C ARG A 105 7.52 1.94 -27.43
N ASN A 106 8.17 2.94 -26.85
CA ASN A 106 8.72 4.06 -27.58
C ASN A 106 9.92 3.66 -28.43
N ALA A 107 10.76 2.73 -27.94
CA ALA A 107 11.87 2.20 -28.71
C ALA A 107 11.39 1.53 -30.00
N ILE A 108 10.32 0.72 -29.90
CA ILE A 108 9.68 0.07 -31.04
C ILE A 108 9.07 1.11 -32.00
N ILE A 109 8.24 2.02 -31.50
CA ILE A 109 7.51 3.00 -32.33
C ILE A 109 8.48 3.96 -33.04
N ASN A 110 9.51 4.42 -32.33
CA ASN A 110 10.46 5.40 -32.86
C ASN A 110 11.63 4.75 -33.61
N GLN A 111 11.71 3.42 -33.64
CA GLN A 111 12.85 2.68 -34.20
C GLN A 111 14.19 3.11 -33.58
N THR A 112 14.20 3.24 -32.25
CA THR A 112 15.38 3.64 -31.45
C THR A 112 15.82 2.49 -30.54
N SER A 113 16.99 2.61 -29.92
CA SER A 113 17.44 1.65 -28.91
C SER A 113 16.77 1.89 -27.56
N LEU A 114 16.67 0.83 -26.74
CA LEU A 114 16.23 0.96 -25.35
C LEU A 114 17.09 1.95 -24.57
N ASP A 115 18.41 1.94 -24.77
CA ASP A 115 19.34 2.88 -24.13
C ASP A 115 19.02 4.35 -24.46
N ALA A 116 18.66 4.65 -25.72
CA ALA A 116 18.29 6.00 -26.13
C ALA A 116 16.99 6.46 -25.47
N GLU A 117 15.99 5.58 -25.36
CA GLU A 117 14.73 5.91 -24.67
C GLU A 117 14.91 6.02 -23.15
N VAL A 118 15.72 5.15 -22.53
CA VAL A 118 16.11 5.26 -21.12
C VAL A 118 16.75 6.62 -20.85
N ALA A 119 17.71 7.05 -21.68
CA ALA A 119 18.39 8.33 -21.51
C ALA A 119 17.42 9.51 -21.50
N LYS A 120 16.45 9.54 -22.43
CA LYS A 120 15.41 10.58 -22.47
C LYS A 120 14.59 10.65 -21.18
N VAL A 121 14.21 9.50 -20.63
CA VAL A 121 13.42 9.44 -19.39
C VAL A 121 14.26 9.88 -18.19
N VAL A 122 15.47 9.36 -18.05
CA VAL A 122 16.38 9.70 -16.94
C VAL A 122 16.71 11.19 -16.94
N ASP A 123 17.01 11.80 -18.09
CA ASP A 123 17.31 13.24 -18.18
C ASP A 123 16.11 14.09 -17.73
N ARG A 124 14.92 13.73 -18.19
CA ARG A 124 13.69 14.43 -17.81
C ARG A 124 13.35 14.26 -16.33
N TYR A 125 13.63 13.09 -15.76
CA TYR A 125 13.39 12.80 -14.37
C TYR A 125 14.36 13.57 -13.46
N LEU A 126 15.67 13.54 -13.77
CA LEU A 126 16.67 14.31 -13.04
C LEU A 126 16.43 15.81 -13.14
N PHE A 127 15.93 16.33 -14.26
CA PHE A 127 15.51 17.72 -14.36
C PHE A 127 14.40 18.07 -13.34
N ALA A 128 13.39 17.21 -13.18
CA ALA A 128 12.32 17.39 -12.20
C ALA A 128 12.87 17.36 -10.76
N ILE A 129 13.71 16.37 -10.45
CA ILE A 129 14.30 16.21 -9.10
C ILE A 129 15.18 17.39 -8.75
N ASN A 130 16.07 17.82 -9.66
CA ASN A 130 16.91 19.00 -9.43
C ASN A 130 16.07 20.26 -9.15
N SER A 131 14.93 20.41 -9.84
CA SER A 131 14.00 21.51 -9.60
C SER A 131 13.38 21.46 -8.20
N LEU A 132 13.00 20.27 -7.73
CA LEU A 132 12.47 20.06 -6.37
C LEU A 132 13.54 20.33 -5.29
N VAL A 133 14.71 19.71 -5.43
CA VAL A 133 15.85 19.84 -4.50
C VAL A 133 16.25 21.31 -4.37
N LYS A 134 16.31 22.04 -5.50
CA LYS A 134 16.64 23.47 -5.50
C LYS A 134 15.53 24.33 -4.91
N LYS A 135 14.26 24.11 -5.28
CA LYS A 135 13.11 24.90 -4.77
C LYS A 135 13.01 24.80 -3.25
N TYR A 136 13.15 23.59 -2.71
CA TYR A 136 12.89 23.31 -1.30
C TYR A 136 14.14 23.21 -0.44
N ASP A 137 15.33 23.34 -1.01
CA ASP A 137 16.58 23.18 -0.27
C ASP A 137 16.61 21.85 0.52
N ILE A 138 16.22 20.75 -0.13
CA ILE A 138 16.08 19.41 0.50
C ILE A 138 16.87 18.36 -0.29
N PRO A 139 17.73 17.55 0.34
CA PRO A 139 18.37 16.43 -0.33
C PRO A 139 17.35 15.39 -0.80
N CYS A 140 17.67 14.66 -1.87
CA CYS A 140 16.81 13.65 -2.45
C CYS A 140 17.56 12.34 -2.69
N ILE A 141 16.93 11.23 -2.32
CA ILE A 141 17.36 9.88 -2.65
C ILE A 141 16.38 9.34 -3.69
N ILE A 142 16.89 8.81 -4.79
CA ILE A 142 16.09 8.16 -5.83
C ILE A 142 16.04 6.67 -5.53
N TRP A 143 14.85 6.15 -5.26
CA TRP A 143 14.60 4.71 -5.23
C TRP A 143 14.45 4.20 -6.66
N GLY A 144 15.44 3.45 -7.11
CA GLY A 144 15.53 2.96 -8.48
C GLY A 144 14.39 2.01 -8.89
N PRO A 145 14.02 1.98 -10.18
CA PRO A 145 13.01 1.04 -10.66
C PRO A 145 13.43 -0.41 -10.40
N ILE A 146 12.46 -1.22 -9.97
CA ILE A 146 12.61 -2.65 -9.73
C ILE A 146 12.41 -3.43 -11.04
N PRO A 147 12.81 -4.72 -11.12
CA PRO A 147 12.50 -5.53 -12.29
C PRO A 147 11.00 -5.85 -12.38
N SER A 148 10.51 -6.00 -13.61
CA SER A 148 9.12 -6.21 -13.97
C SER A 148 8.68 -7.66 -13.75
N SER A 149 7.37 -7.92 -13.69
CA SER A 149 6.81 -9.26 -13.50
C SER A 149 7.40 -10.33 -14.44
N PRO A 150 7.70 -11.55 -13.93
CA PRO A 150 8.23 -12.63 -14.73
C PRO A 150 7.18 -13.27 -15.66
N PRO A 151 7.60 -14.02 -16.69
CA PRO A 151 6.69 -14.70 -17.61
C PRO A 151 5.78 -15.70 -16.89
N GLY A 152 4.54 -15.87 -17.38
CA GLY A 152 3.63 -16.95 -16.94
C GLY A 152 3.04 -16.81 -15.53
N LYS A 153 3.44 -15.80 -14.75
CA LYS A 153 2.93 -15.54 -13.39
C LYS A 153 1.83 -14.47 -13.33
N VAL A 154 1.59 -13.77 -14.43
CA VAL A 154 0.58 -12.71 -14.49
C VAL A 154 -0.28 -12.94 -15.74
N ASN A 155 -1.52 -13.41 -15.54
CA ASN A 155 -2.55 -13.18 -16.55
C ASN A 155 -2.61 -11.67 -16.79
N TYR A 156 -2.59 -11.24 -18.05
CA TYR A 156 -2.67 -9.81 -18.40
C TYR A 156 -3.68 -9.09 -17.50
N HIS A 157 -3.20 -8.17 -16.67
CA HIS A 157 -4.05 -7.37 -15.80
C HIS A 157 -4.20 -6.01 -16.46
N PRO A 158 -5.42 -5.61 -16.91
CA PRO A 158 -5.62 -4.34 -17.60
C PRO A 158 -5.11 -3.12 -16.81
N SER A 159 -5.14 -3.18 -15.47
CA SER A 159 -4.62 -2.10 -14.60
C SER A 159 -3.09 -2.08 -14.49
N PHE A 160 -2.39 -3.13 -14.91
CA PHE A 160 -0.92 -3.24 -14.88
C PHE A 160 -0.40 -3.71 -16.26
N PRO A 161 -0.56 -2.88 -17.31
CA PRO A 161 -0.17 -3.27 -18.66
C PRO A 161 1.35 -3.48 -18.77
N THR A 162 1.79 -4.33 -19.68
CA THR A 162 3.22 -4.51 -20.00
C THR A 162 3.43 -4.44 -21.51
N VAL A 163 4.55 -3.89 -21.96
CA VAL A 163 4.95 -3.91 -23.38
C VAL A 163 6.34 -4.52 -23.50
N GLY A 164 6.53 -5.40 -24.49
CA GLY A 164 7.76 -6.18 -24.68
C GLY A 164 7.87 -7.40 -23.78
N GLY A 165 8.93 -8.19 -23.96
CA GLY A 165 9.30 -9.33 -23.13
C GLY A 165 9.91 -8.91 -21.79
N VAL A 166 9.96 -9.84 -20.83
CA VAL A 166 10.55 -9.59 -19.50
C VAL A 166 12.00 -9.12 -19.61
N LEU A 167 12.78 -9.68 -20.54
CA LEU A 167 14.17 -9.32 -20.76
C LEU A 167 14.32 -7.86 -21.20
N GLU A 168 13.49 -7.39 -22.13
CA GLU A 168 13.54 -6.00 -22.61
C GLU A 168 13.19 -5.02 -21.49
N ARG A 169 12.16 -5.32 -20.69
CA ARG A 169 11.73 -4.48 -19.57
C ARG A 169 12.76 -4.44 -18.45
N ASN A 170 13.35 -5.60 -18.10
CA ASN A 170 14.38 -5.70 -17.07
C ASN A 170 15.71 -5.10 -17.54
N TYR A 171 16.06 -5.24 -18.82
CA TYR A 171 17.17 -4.51 -19.41
C TYR A 171 16.96 -3.00 -19.30
N ALA A 172 15.78 -2.50 -19.68
CA ALA A 172 15.44 -1.08 -19.54
C ALA A 172 15.59 -0.59 -18.09
N ALA A 173 15.07 -1.33 -17.11
CA ALA A 173 15.19 -0.99 -15.69
C ALA A 173 16.65 -1.02 -15.19
N LYS A 174 17.46 -2.00 -15.61
CA LYS A 174 18.89 -2.03 -15.29
C LYS A 174 19.61 -0.81 -15.85
N ARG A 175 19.42 -0.52 -17.13
CA ARG A 175 20.04 0.64 -17.79
C ARG A 175 19.57 1.96 -17.19
N PHE A 176 18.31 2.03 -16.74
CA PHE A 176 17.78 3.18 -16.01
C PHE A 176 18.54 3.41 -14.70
N ASN A 177 18.70 2.35 -13.90
CA ASN A 177 19.45 2.38 -12.65
C ASN A 177 20.92 2.75 -12.84
N GLU A 178 21.59 2.12 -13.81
CA GLU A 178 23.01 2.41 -14.12
C GLU A 178 23.19 3.86 -14.58
N LEU A 179 22.30 4.38 -15.42
CA LEU A 179 22.38 5.75 -15.91
C LEU A 179 22.04 6.78 -14.81
N LEU A 180 21.12 6.45 -13.90
CA LEU A 180 20.89 7.26 -12.70
C LEU A 180 22.17 7.32 -11.87
N ALA A 181 22.75 6.17 -11.48
CA ALA A 181 23.97 6.10 -10.70
C ALA A 181 25.14 6.87 -11.34
N GLN A 182 25.24 6.84 -12.68
CA GLN A 182 26.25 7.60 -13.41
C GLN A 182 26.02 9.12 -13.37
N LYS A 183 24.75 9.55 -13.43
CA LYS A 183 24.38 10.98 -13.55
C LYS A 183 24.15 11.67 -12.21
N VAL A 184 23.83 10.92 -11.15
CA VAL A 184 23.80 11.43 -9.78
C VAL A 184 25.24 11.54 -9.27
N GLY A 185 25.90 12.66 -9.57
CA GLY A 185 27.26 12.93 -9.10
C GLY A 185 27.34 13.30 -7.61
N GLU A 186 28.50 13.77 -7.16
CA GLU A 186 28.67 14.34 -5.82
C GLU A 186 27.72 15.55 -5.65
N GLY A 187 26.81 15.47 -4.67
CA GLY A 187 25.82 16.51 -4.48
C GLY A 187 24.74 16.14 -3.48
N ARG A 188 23.57 16.77 -3.66
CA ARG A 188 22.39 16.61 -2.77
C ARG A 188 21.38 15.60 -3.31
N ILE A 189 21.75 14.89 -4.37
CA ILE A 189 20.93 13.84 -4.98
C ILE A 189 21.77 12.58 -4.95
N ASP A 190 21.17 11.50 -4.47
CA ASP A 190 21.78 10.17 -4.51
C ASP A 190 20.80 9.17 -5.12
N HIS A 191 21.31 8.03 -5.54
CA HIS A 191 20.53 6.93 -6.10
C HIS A 191 20.82 5.64 -5.34
N ILE A 192 19.76 4.88 -5.07
CA ILE A 192 19.85 3.55 -4.50
C ILE A 192 18.99 2.59 -5.29
N THR A 193 19.42 1.34 -5.36
CA THR A 193 18.68 0.26 -5.97
C THR A 193 19.11 -1.06 -5.38
N ILE A 194 18.21 -2.04 -5.39
CA ILE A 194 18.50 -3.44 -5.07
C ILE A 194 18.30 -4.35 -6.29
N PHE A 195 18.15 -3.76 -7.49
CA PHE A 195 17.74 -4.44 -8.72
C PHE A 195 18.48 -5.76 -8.97
N ASP A 196 19.81 -5.78 -8.85
CA ASP A 196 20.62 -6.97 -9.15
C ASP A 196 20.36 -8.14 -8.18
N HIS A 197 19.83 -7.87 -6.99
CA HIS A 197 19.42 -8.92 -6.05
C HIS A 197 18.07 -9.56 -6.43
N LEU A 198 17.26 -8.87 -7.23
CA LEU A 198 15.87 -9.23 -7.53
C LEU A 198 15.71 -10.06 -8.81
N ILE A 199 16.77 -10.16 -9.62
CA ILE A 199 16.80 -10.96 -10.84
C ILE A 199 17.67 -12.21 -10.69
N ASP A 200 17.42 -13.21 -11.53
CA ASP A 200 18.27 -14.37 -11.72
C ASP A 200 19.32 -14.14 -12.81
N VAL A 201 20.13 -15.17 -13.08
CA VAL A 201 21.18 -15.14 -14.11
C VAL A 201 20.64 -14.91 -15.54
N GLY A 202 19.35 -15.20 -15.76
CA GLY A 202 18.65 -14.99 -17.02
C GLY A 202 17.97 -13.64 -17.11
N TYR A 203 18.23 -12.69 -16.20
CA TYR A 203 17.53 -11.39 -16.15
C TYR A 203 16.02 -11.51 -15.91
N VAL A 204 15.57 -12.63 -15.35
CA VAL A 204 14.18 -12.84 -14.97
C VAL A 204 14.00 -12.53 -13.50
N THR A 205 12.90 -11.88 -13.16
CA THR A 205 12.59 -11.50 -11.78
C THR A 205 12.28 -12.71 -10.92
N LYS A 206 12.93 -12.80 -9.76
CA LYS A 206 12.68 -13.82 -8.74
C LYS A 206 11.28 -13.67 -8.18
N THR A 207 10.41 -14.66 -8.38
CA THR A 207 8.98 -14.53 -8.04
C THR A 207 8.72 -14.30 -6.55
N GLU A 208 9.59 -14.83 -5.70
CA GLU A 208 9.53 -14.75 -4.24
C GLU A 208 9.77 -13.32 -3.71
N VAL A 209 10.34 -12.43 -4.52
CA VAL A 209 10.55 -11.03 -4.14
C VAL A 209 9.33 -10.15 -4.41
N LEU A 210 8.26 -10.70 -4.99
CA LEU A 210 7.00 -10.01 -5.29
C LEU A 210 5.85 -10.64 -4.49
N TYR A 211 4.94 -9.82 -3.95
CA TYR A 211 3.78 -10.35 -3.19
C TYR A 211 2.49 -10.46 -4.03
N ASP A 212 2.34 -9.64 -5.07
CA ASP A 212 1.16 -9.65 -5.97
C ASP A 212 1.55 -9.77 -7.45
N GLY A 213 2.80 -10.15 -7.72
CA GLY A 213 3.35 -10.28 -9.06
C GLY A 213 3.81 -8.96 -9.69
N CYS A 214 3.59 -7.81 -9.07
CA CYS A 214 4.08 -6.50 -9.55
C CYS A 214 4.90 -5.76 -8.48
N HIS A 215 4.43 -5.77 -7.23
CA HIS A 215 5.01 -5.00 -6.14
C HIS A 215 5.96 -5.84 -5.27
N LEU A 216 7.02 -5.19 -4.79
CA LEU A 216 8.03 -5.81 -3.94
C LEU A 216 7.44 -6.30 -2.62
N SER A 217 7.80 -7.52 -2.26
CA SER A 217 7.59 -8.08 -0.93
C SER A 217 8.57 -7.47 0.07
N ASN A 218 8.10 -7.18 1.28
CA ASN A 218 8.91 -6.72 2.40
C ASN A 218 9.99 -7.72 2.84
N VAL A 219 9.99 -8.95 2.29
CA VAL A 219 11.09 -9.91 2.46
C VAL A 219 12.45 -9.32 2.02
N VAL A 220 12.45 -8.41 1.04
CA VAL A 220 13.66 -7.73 0.55
C VAL A 220 13.97 -6.40 1.27
N MET A 221 13.15 -6.00 2.26
CA MET A 221 13.35 -4.75 3.00
C MET A 221 14.74 -4.61 3.65
N PRO A 222 15.36 -5.66 4.22
CA PRO A 222 16.72 -5.54 4.77
C PRO A 222 17.77 -5.07 3.75
N LEU A 223 17.62 -5.45 2.46
CA LEU A 223 18.51 -4.99 1.39
C LEU A 223 18.29 -3.50 1.11
N ALA A 224 17.03 -3.07 1.05
CA ALA A 224 16.68 -1.68 0.80
C ALA A 224 17.13 -0.75 1.93
N GLU A 225 16.97 -1.18 3.19
CA GLU A 225 17.48 -0.45 4.36
C GLU A 225 18.98 -0.29 4.32
N THR A 226 19.71 -1.37 3.96
CA THR A 226 21.17 -1.32 3.82
C THR A 226 21.59 -0.25 2.82
N GLU A 227 20.94 -0.18 1.65
CA GLU A 227 21.23 0.83 0.65
C GLU A 227 20.81 2.24 1.08
N LEU A 228 19.67 2.38 1.75
CA LEU A 228 19.21 3.66 2.30
C LEU A 228 20.17 4.19 3.37
N HIS A 229 20.67 3.35 4.28
CA HIS A 229 21.67 3.74 5.27
C HIS A 229 22.95 4.26 4.61
N LYS A 230 23.49 3.55 3.61
CA LYS A 230 24.67 4.00 2.85
C LYS A 230 24.41 5.34 2.15
N SER A 231 23.21 5.53 1.62
CA SER A 231 22.85 6.79 0.94
C SER A 231 22.72 7.96 1.92
N LEU A 232 22.11 7.74 3.07
CA LEU A 232 22.06 8.73 4.15
C LEU A 232 23.46 9.12 4.62
N GLU A 233 24.40 8.18 4.66
CA GLU A 233 25.81 8.46 4.98
C GLU A 233 26.47 9.32 3.90
N ARG A 234 26.33 8.95 2.61
CA ARG A 234 26.87 9.74 1.49
C ARG A 234 26.32 11.16 1.45
N LEU A 235 25.07 11.36 1.86
CA LEU A 235 24.43 12.67 1.94
C LEU A 235 24.73 13.43 3.26
N GLY A 236 25.47 12.84 4.19
CA GLY A 236 25.78 13.45 5.48
C GLY A 236 24.56 13.60 6.41
N LEU A 237 23.56 12.74 6.25
CA LEU A 237 22.27 12.80 6.96
C LEU A 237 22.14 11.77 8.11
N THR A 238 23.10 10.85 8.26
CA THR A 238 23.01 9.74 9.22
C THR A 238 22.70 10.18 10.65
N GLU A 239 23.42 11.16 11.21
CA GLU A 239 23.18 11.61 12.59
C GLU A 239 21.77 12.15 12.79
N LYS A 240 21.28 12.91 11.79
CA LYS A 240 19.99 13.58 11.87
C LYS A 240 18.81 12.64 11.64
N LEU A 241 18.99 11.65 10.78
CA LEU A 241 17.95 10.70 10.38
C LEU A 241 18.18 9.30 10.97
N ARG A 242 19.02 9.18 12.02
CA ARG A 242 19.43 7.89 12.60
C ARG A 242 18.22 7.04 13.02
N GLY A 243 17.27 7.66 13.73
CA GLY A 243 16.07 6.98 14.22
C GLY A 243 14.98 6.76 13.17
N VAL A 244 15.18 7.21 11.92
CA VAL A 244 14.16 7.04 10.87
C VAL A 244 13.95 5.58 10.52
N LEU A 245 15.01 4.76 10.56
CA LEU A 245 14.96 3.36 10.14
C LEU A 245 14.76 2.36 11.28
N ASP A 246 14.55 2.85 12.51
CA ASP A 246 14.16 2.00 13.62
C ASP A 246 12.76 1.43 13.34
N ARG A 247 12.73 0.17 12.88
CA ARG A 247 11.47 -0.55 12.66
C ARG A 247 10.73 -0.66 13.98
N LYS A 248 9.56 -0.04 14.08
CA LYS A 248 8.53 -0.50 15.00
C LYS A 248 7.88 -1.71 14.35
N TRP A 249 8.41 -2.89 14.64
CA TRP A 249 7.59 -4.09 14.49
C TRP A 249 6.31 -3.83 15.27
N PRO A 250 5.12 -3.87 14.66
CA PRO A 250 3.87 -3.73 15.37
C PRO A 250 3.60 -5.03 16.12
N VAL A 251 4.57 -5.55 16.86
CA VAL A 251 4.48 -6.76 17.67
C VAL A 251 4.62 -6.29 19.11
N ALA A 252 3.50 -6.13 19.79
CA ALA A 252 3.47 -5.83 21.20
C ALA A 252 4.06 -6.99 22.01
N SER A 253 4.57 -6.70 23.22
CA SER A 253 4.99 -7.72 24.18
C SER A 253 3.80 -8.43 24.86
N SER A 254 2.59 -7.88 24.70
CA SER A 254 1.35 -8.39 25.26
C SER A 254 0.30 -8.63 24.17
N ILE A 255 -0.51 -9.67 24.34
CA ILE A 255 -1.65 -9.97 23.47
C ILE A 255 -2.73 -8.89 23.63
N SER A 256 -3.28 -8.41 22.51
CA SER A 256 -4.50 -7.60 22.47
C SER A 256 -5.57 -8.28 21.62
N MET A 257 -6.83 -7.89 21.79
CA MET A 257 -7.92 -8.35 20.93
C MET A 257 -8.03 -7.45 19.70
N ARG A 258 -7.91 -8.04 18.51
CA ARG A 258 -7.99 -7.33 17.23
C ARG A 258 -9.17 -7.80 16.41
N ASN A 259 -9.90 -6.86 15.79
CA ASN A 259 -10.91 -7.17 14.78
C ASN A 259 -10.23 -7.53 13.46
N VAL A 260 -10.23 -8.82 13.11
CA VAL A 260 -9.62 -9.37 11.89
C VAL A 260 -10.58 -9.42 10.70
N ALA A 261 -11.83 -8.96 10.87
CA ALA A 261 -12.79 -8.82 9.77
C ALA A 261 -12.61 -7.52 8.96
N ILE A 262 -11.80 -6.57 9.45
CA ILE A 262 -11.60 -5.27 8.79
C ILE A 262 -10.97 -5.49 7.41
N GLY A 263 -11.64 -5.05 6.36
CA GLY A 263 -11.19 -5.21 4.97
C GLY A 263 -11.33 -6.63 4.40
N ALA A 264 -11.72 -7.61 5.22
CA ALA A 264 -11.86 -9.00 4.80
C ALA A 264 -12.92 -9.14 3.69
N LYS A 265 -12.68 -10.07 2.76
CA LYS A 265 -13.59 -10.32 1.65
C LYS A 265 -14.90 -10.93 2.17
N CYS A 266 -16.01 -10.26 1.88
CA CYS A 266 -17.35 -10.65 2.29
C CYS A 266 -18.16 -11.13 1.06
N THR A 267 -18.63 -12.37 1.09
CA THR A 267 -19.34 -13.02 -0.03
C THR A 267 -20.71 -13.51 0.45
N PRO A 268 -21.81 -12.80 0.15
CA PRO A 268 -23.14 -13.28 0.49
C PRO A 268 -23.57 -14.45 -0.42
N SER A 269 -24.49 -15.31 0.05
CA SER A 269 -25.05 -16.44 -0.73
C SER A 269 -25.71 -15.99 -2.02
N SER A 270 -26.31 -14.82 -2.01
CA SER A 270 -26.91 -14.15 -3.15
C SER A 270 -26.87 -12.63 -2.94
N VAL A 271 -27.14 -11.86 -3.99
CA VAL A 271 -27.14 -10.40 -3.92
C VAL A 271 -28.49 -9.88 -4.42
N TRP A 272 -29.15 -9.07 -3.59
CA TRP A 272 -30.38 -8.39 -3.96
C TRP A 272 -30.12 -7.33 -5.04
N LYS A 273 -31.07 -7.20 -5.97
CA LYS A 273 -30.95 -6.26 -7.09
C LYS A 273 -30.70 -4.83 -6.60
N GLY A 274 -29.64 -4.20 -7.12
CA GLY A 274 -29.25 -2.83 -6.76
C GLY A 274 -28.34 -2.73 -5.53
N PHE A 275 -27.93 -3.85 -4.95
CA PHE A 275 -26.96 -3.88 -3.86
C PHE A 275 -25.56 -4.31 -4.35
N ALA A 276 -24.52 -3.71 -3.77
CA ALA A 276 -23.14 -4.13 -3.97
C ALA A 276 -22.52 -4.37 -2.58
N PRO A 277 -22.15 -5.62 -2.22
CA PRO A 277 -21.54 -5.92 -0.94
C PRO A 277 -20.26 -5.11 -0.72
N LYS A 278 -20.07 -4.58 0.49
CA LYS A 278 -18.86 -3.81 0.86
C LYS A 278 -18.11 -4.49 2.00
N PRO A 279 -16.77 -4.48 2.00
CA PRO A 279 -15.97 -4.91 3.14
C PRO A 279 -16.35 -4.14 4.41
N PHE A 280 -16.19 -4.78 5.56
CA PHE A 280 -16.41 -4.13 6.85
C PHE A 280 -15.26 -3.19 7.21
N GLY A 281 -15.60 -2.02 7.78
CA GLY A 281 -14.63 -1.07 8.32
C GLY A 281 -14.25 -1.38 9.78
N PRO A 282 -13.65 -0.43 10.52
CA PRO A 282 -13.28 -0.64 11.92
C PRO A 282 -14.46 -0.60 12.90
N LYS A 283 -15.63 -0.08 12.50
CA LYS A 283 -16.82 0.04 13.33
C LYS A 283 -18.10 0.03 12.50
N SER A 284 -19.26 -0.23 13.14
CA SER A 284 -20.57 -0.01 12.52
C SER A 284 -20.78 1.47 12.20
N LEU A 285 -21.37 1.75 11.04
CA LEU A 285 -21.73 3.09 10.58
C LEU A 285 -23.25 3.27 10.44
N GLY A 286 -24.06 2.35 10.98
CA GLY A 286 -25.52 2.41 10.89
C GLY A 286 -26.06 2.21 9.47
N LYS A 287 -25.29 1.54 8.60
CA LYS A 287 -25.67 1.27 7.21
C LYS A 287 -25.51 -0.21 6.91
N VAL A 288 -26.45 -0.76 6.17
CA VAL A 288 -26.39 -2.15 5.70
C VAL A 288 -25.20 -2.32 4.74
N HIS A 289 -24.39 -3.36 4.96
CA HIS A 289 -23.18 -3.65 4.16
C HIS A 289 -23.42 -4.66 3.03
N PHE A 290 -24.46 -5.49 3.13
CA PHE A 290 -24.88 -6.43 2.10
C PHE A 290 -26.37 -6.76 2.25
N HIS A 291 -26.98 -7.27 1.19
CA HIS A 291 -28.37 -7.73 1.22
C HIS A 291 -28.52 -8.96 0.32
N THR A 292 -28.92 -10.10 0.87
CA THR A 292 -29.21 -11.31 0.09
C THR A 292 -30.58 -11.23 -0.57
N ASN A 293 -30.87 -12.11 -1.53
CA ASN A 293 -32.24 -12.43 -1.88
C ASN A 293 -32.92 -13.24 -0.75
N LYS A 294 -34.18 -13.62 -0.98
CA LYS A 294 -34.88 -14.55 -0.11
C LYS A 294 -34.41 -15.97 -0.44
N ASP A 295 -33.41 -16.44 0.29
CA ASP A 295 -32.81 -17.76 0.11
C ASP A 295 -33.31 -18.71 1.21
N ASP A 296 -33.17 -20.02 1.04
CA ASP A 296 -33.54 -21.01 2.06
C ASP A 296 -32.63 -20.98 3.29
N VAL A 297 -31.34 -20.68 3.06
CA VAL A 297 -30.31 -20.53 4.09
C VAL A 297 -29.41 -19.35 3.68
N PRO A 298 -29.92 -18.11 3.76
CA PRO A 298 -29.15 -16.94 3.34
C PRO A 298 -27.92 -16.81 4.23
N SER A 299 -26.76 -16.54 3.63
CA SER A 299 -25.49 -16.52 4.35
C SER A 299 -24.56 -15.42 3.89
N LEU A 300 -23.59 -15.11 4.75
CA LEU A 300 -22.44 -14.27 4.50
C LEU A 300 -21.19 -15.05 4.85
N LEU A 301 -20.33 -15.29 3.86
CA LEU A 301 -19.00 -15.83 4.06
C LEU A 301 -17.98 -14.69 4.21
N VAL A 302 -17.31 -14.62 5.34
CA VAL A 302 -16.17 -13.74 5.59
C VAL A 302 -14.89 -14.56 5.45
N SER A 303 -14.13 -14.29 4.40
CA SER A 303 -12.83 -14.92 4.15
C SER A 303 -11.73 -14.09 4.80
N LEU A 304 -11.14 -14.61 5.86
CA LEU A 304 -9.98 -14.02 6.52
C LEU A 304 -8.74 -14.29 5.67
N ASP A 305 -7.88 -13.28 5.50
CA ASP A 305 -6.67 -13.39 4.67
C ASP A 305 -5.61 -14.33 5.28
N ALA A 306 -5.76 -14.67 6.57
CA ALA A 306 -4.96 -15.64 7.29
C ALA A 306 -5.85 -16.49 8.22
N ALA A 307 -5.27 -17.51 8.84
CA ALA A 307 -5.96 -18.29 9.85
C ALA A 307 -5.75 -17.67 11.24
N TYR A 308 -6.81 -17.60 12.05
CA TYR A 308 -6.82 -16.96 13.36
C TYR A 308 -7.46 -17.85 14.42
N LEU A 309 -7.00 -17.73 15.67
CA LEU A 309 -7.71 -18.28 16.83
C LEU A 309 -8.84 -17.32 17.20
N ILE A 310 -10.03 -17.49 16.63
CA ILE A 310 -11.15 -16.58 16.89
C ILE A 310 -11.63 -16.78 18.33
N ARG A 311 -11.93 -15.68 19.02
CA ARG A 311 -12.46 -15.67 20.39
C ARG A 311 -13.81 -15.02 20.52
N ARG A 312 -14.16 -14.09 19.63
CA ARG A 312 -15.46 -13.43 19.68
C ARG A 312 -15.94 -13.03 18.30
N VAL A 313 -17.24 -13.17 18.05
CA VAL A 313 -17.90 -12.59 16.88
C VAL A 313 -18.99 -11.65 17.37
N GLU A 314 -18.97 -10.43 16.88
CA GLU A 314 -20.00 -9.43 17.15
C GLU A 314 -20.78 -9.16 15.86
N VAL A 315 -22.09 -9.31 15.93
CA VAL A 315 -22.99 -9.10 14.79
C VAL A 315 -23.92 -7.94 15.10
N HIS A 316 -23.77 -6.87 14.32
CA HIS A 316 -24.66 -5.73 14.38
C HIS A 316 -25.75 -5.92 13.33
N ASN A 317 -26.98 -6.09 13.81
CA ASN A 317 -28.16 -6.15 12.97
C ASN A 317 -28.47 -4.78 12.37
N ARG A 318 -29.54 -4.70 11.57
CA ARG A 318 -30.17 -3.42 11.22
C ARG A 318 -30.90 -2.80 12.42
N SER A 319 -30.99 -1.48 12.42
CA SER A 319 -31.64 -0.69 13.48
C SER A 319 -33.09 -0.28 13.18
N ASP A 320 -33.76 -0.91 12.19
CA ASP A 320 -35.13 -0.57 11.79
C ASP A 320 -36.15 -1.68 12.12
N ASP A 321 -37.38 -1.55 11.62
CA ASP A 321 -38.55 -2.40 11.87
C ASP A 321 -38.46 -3.83 11.32
N HIS A 322 -37.32 -4.22 10.74
CA HIS A 322 -37.09 -5.57 10.20
C HIS A 322 -36.00 -6.37 10.94
N ALA A 323 -35.52 -5.89 12.10
CA ALA A 323 -34.49 -6.57 12.91
C ALA A 323 -34.83 -8.05 13.23
N ALA A 324 -36.10 -8.39 13.41
CA ALA A 324 -36.56 -9.76 13.69
C ALA A 324 -36.19 -10.79 12.60
N ARG A 325 -35.85 -10.36 11.38
CA ARG A 325 -35.42 -11.26 10.29
C ARG A 325 -34.12 -11.99 10.58
N ALA A 326 -33.26 -11.43 11.44
CA ALA A 326 -32.01 -12.05 11.84
C ALA A 326 -32.16 -13.00 13.04
N ALA A 327 -33.37 -13.25 13.53
CA ALA A 327 -33.55 -13.93 14.81
C ALA A 327 -33.10 -15.41 14.82
N SER A 328 -32.95 -16.04 13.65
CA SER A 328 -32.47 -17.42 13.50
C SER A 328 -30.99 -17.53 13.14
N ILE A 329 -30.21 -16.46 13.40
CA ILE A 329 -28.79 -16.39 13.05
C ILE A 329 -27.97 -17.50 13.72
N ALA A 330 -27.05 -18.05 12.93
CA ALA A 330 -26.06 -19.03 13.32
C ALA A 330 -24.71 -18.65 12.73
N ILE A 331 -23.65 -19.14 13.35
CA ILE A 331 -22.26 -18.89 12.98
C ILE A 331 -21.54 -20.23 12.90
N SER A 332 -20.92 -20.49 11.75
CA SER A 332 -19.98 -21.59 11.56
C SER A 332 -18.60 -21.10 11.17
N VAL A 333 -17.59 -21.89 11.50
CA VAL A 333 -16.18 -21.62 11.22
C VAL A 333 -15.57 -22.75 10.42
N SER A 334 -14.55 -22.42 9.62
CA SER A 334 -13.81 -23.38 8.81
C SER A 334 -12.36 -22.94 8.61
N ALA A 335 -11.45 -23.90 8.53
CA ALA A 335 -10.06 -23.66 8.16
C ALA A 335 -9.85 -23.66 6.64
N ASP A 336 -10.64 -24.44 5.90
CA ASP A 336 -10.43 -24.76 4.48
C ASP A 336 -11.54 -24.28 3.54
N GLY A 337 -12.65 -23.81 4.12
CA GLY A 337 -13.82 -23.32 3.40
C GLY A 337 -14.72 -24.44 2.87
N LYS A 338 -14.45 -25.70 3.22
CA LYS A 338 -15.21 -26.88 2.82
C LYS A 338 -15.93 -27.50 4.01
N GLU A 339 -15.21 -27.78 5.08
CA GLU A 339 -15.77 -28.35 6.31
C GLU A 339 -16.06 -27.24 7.31
N TYR A 340 -17.32 -27.15 7.75
CA TYR A 340 -17.78 -26.13 8.68
C TYR A 340 -18.22 -26.76 9.99
N VAL A 341 -17.87 -26.10 11.10
CA VAL A 341 -18.33 -26.43 12.44
C VAL A 341 -19.18 -25.27 12.95
N ASP A 342 -20.42 -25.54 13.35
CA ASP A 342 -21.24 -24.55 14.02
C ASP A 342 -20.64 -24.23 15.40
N VAL A 343 -20.31 -22.96 15.61
CA VAL A 343 -19.82 -22.42 16.90
C VAL A 343 -20.91 -21.64 17.63
N TYR A 344 -22.00 -21.32 16.93
CA TYR A 344 -23.21 -20.74 17.51
C TYR A 344 -24.41 -21.10 16.66
N SER A 345 -25.38 -21.80 17.26
CA SER A 345 -26.63 -22.20 16.61
C SER A 345 -27.73 -22.31 17.67
N PRO A 346 -28.34 -21.18 18.10
CA PRO A 346 -29.25 -21.17 19.23
C PRO A 346 -30.55 -21.90 18.90
N ASP A 347 -31.04 -22.82 19.71
CA ASP A 347 -32.29 -23.56 19.39
C ASP A 347 -33.51 -22.64 19.22
N ARG A 348 -33.51 -21.50 19.94
CA ARG A 348 -34.57 -20.50 19.90
C ARG A 348 -34.18 -19.30 19.06
N ARG A 349 -35.19 -18.62 18.51
CA ARG A 349 -35.01 -17.34 17.85
C ARG A 349 -34.61 -16.28 18.87
N VAL A 350 -33.53 -15.56 18.60
CA VAL A 350 -33.01 -14.48 19.45
C VAL A 350 -32.99 -13.19 18.64
N ALA A 351 -33.88 -12.25 18.96
CA ALA A 351 -33.82 -10.92 18.38
C ALA A 351 -32.67 -10.13 19.00
N PHE A 352 -31.97 -9.35 18.18
CA PHE A 352 -30.87 -8.48 18.59
C PHE A 352 -30.81 -7.27 17.64
N GLY A 353 -30.18 -6.20 18.09
CA GLY A 353 -30.07 -4.93 17.36
C GLY A 353 -28.66 -4.63 16.87
N ALA A 354 -28.34 -3.34 16.80
CA ALA A 354 -27.02 -2.80 16.48
C ALA A 354 -26.44 -2.07 17.70
N GLY A 355 -25.23 -1.50 17.57
CA GLY A 355 -24.60 -0.75 18.66
C GLY A 355 -24.48 -1.59 19.95
N ASP A 356 -25.11 -1.11 21.03
CA ASP A 356 -25.09 -1.77 22.34
C ASP A 356 -25.97 -3.03 22.39
N ASP A 357 -26.99 -3.13 21.54
CA ASP A 357 -27.91 -4.28 21.47
C ASP A 357 -27.44 -5.38 20.49
N ARG A 358 -26.18 -5.30 20.04
CA ARG A 358 -25.60 -6.25 19.09
C ARG A 358 -25.53 -7.66 19.68
N LEU A 359 -25.57 -8.67 18.81
CA LEU A 359 -25.29 -10.03 19.22
C LEU A 359 -23.79 -10.19 19.44
N VAL A 360 -23.40 -10.63 20.64
CA VAL A 360 -22.02 -10.98 21.00
C VAL A 360 -21.95 -12.47 21.25
N VAL A 361 -21.11 -13.16 20.49
CA VAL A 361 -20.88 -14.60 20.60
C VAL A 361 -19.42 -14.84 20.98
N GLU A 362 -19.20 -15.35 22.19
CA GLU A 362 -17.88 -15.87 22.60
C GLU A 362 -17.66 -17.23 21.95
N ILE A 363 -16.48 -17.42 21.36
CA ILE A 363 -16.13 -18.59 20.55
C ILE A 363 -15.08 -19.41 21.28
N ASP A 364 -15.50 -20.57 21.77
CA ASP A 364 -14.62 -21.59 22.33
C ASP A 364 -14.21 -22.59 21.23
N HIS A 365 -13.34 -22.13 20.33
CA HIS A 365 -12.79 -22.95 19.25
C HIS A 365 -11.26 -22.87 19.25
N GLU A 366 -10.61 -24.00 19.44
CA GLU A 366 -9.15 -24.07 19.60
C GLU A 366 -8.39 -24.18 18.28
N LYS A 367 -9.08 -24.49 17.17
CA LYS A 367 -8.43 -24.62 15.86
C LYS A 367 -8.35 -23.28 15.13
N PRO A 368 -7.29 -23.05 14.32
CA PRO A 368 -7.22 -21.87 13.47
C PRO A 368 -8.38 -21.83 12.46
N VAL A 369 -9.03 -20.68 12.37
CA VAL A 369 -10.16 -20.41 11.48
C VAL A 369 -9.75 -19.42 10.41
N ARG A 370 -10.08 -19.72 9.16
CA ARG A 370 -9.88 -18.81 8.02
C ARG A 370 -11.20 -18.29 7.45
N PHE A 371 -12.28 -19.04 7.62
CA PHE A 371 -13.58 -18.70 7.07
C PHE A 371 -14.62 -18.66 8.18
N VAL A 372 -15.37 -17.56 8.25
CA VAL A 372 -16.50 -17.42 9.16
C VAL A 372 -17.75 -17.26 8.31
N LYS A 373 -18.71 -18.15 8.49
CA LYS A 373 -20.00 -18.13 7.81
C LYS A 373 -21.08 -17.75 8.80
N ILE A 374 -21.76 -16.65 8.51
CA ILE A 374 -22.90 -16.16 9.28
C ILE A 374 -24.14 -16.41 8.44
N TYR A 375 -25.14 -17.11 8.97
CA TYR A 375 -26.27 -17.56 8.17
C TYR A 375 -27.56 -17.61 8.97
N LEU A 376 -28.70 -17.60 8.27
CA LEU A 376 -30.00 -17.86 8.89
C LEU A 376 -30.39 -19.32 8.67
N ARG A 377 -30.99 -19.94 9.68
CA ARG A 377 -31.46 -21.34 9.61
C ARG A 377 -32.87 -21.47 9.02
N GLU A 378 -33.31 -20.46 8.30
CA GLU A 378 -34.66 -20.39 7.73
C GLU A 378 -34.66 -19.62 6.42
N ARG A 379 -35.74 -19.82 5.64
CA ARG A 379 -35.94 -19.11 4.39
C ARG A 379 -36.24 -17.63 4.63
N SER A 380 -35.27 -16.76 4.42
CA SER A 380 -35.39 -15.33 4.72
C SER A 380 -34.41 -14.49 3.89
N TYR A 381 -34.38 -13.18 4.16
CA TYR A 381 -33.35 -12.26 3.70
C TYR A 381 -32.33 -12.05 4.83
N LEU A 382 -31.04 -12.12 4.51
CA LEU A 382 -29.97 -11.72 5.41
C LEU A 382 -29.38 -10.38 4.94
N HIS A 383 -29.30 -9.46 5.87
CA HIS A 383 -28.63 -8.17 5.74
C HIS A 383 -28.19 -7.75 7.13
N LEU A 384 -26.95 -7.27 7.24
CA LEU A 384 -26.39 -6.83 8.51
C LEU A 384 -25.73 -5.47 8.32
N GLU A 385 -25.68 -4.67 9.37
CA GLU A 385 -24.91 -3.43 9.38
C GLU A 385 -23.42 -3.73 9.43
N HIS A 386 -23.02 -4.61 10.35
CA HIS A 386 -21.61 -4.82 10.63
C HIS A 386 -21.33 -6.19 11.24
N VAL A 387 -20.14 -6.72 10.97
CA VAL A 387 -19.61 -7.91 11.63
C VAL A 387 -18.19 -7.61 12.07
N SER A 388 -17.91 -7.84 13.35
CA SER A 388 -16.55 -7.84 13.90
C SER A 388 -16.17 -9.26 14.30
N ILE A 389 -14.96 -9.68 13.94
CA ILE A 389 -14.40 -10.99 14.30
C ILE A 389 -13.13 -10.72 15.08
N TRP A 390 -13.10 -11.07 16.36
CA TRP A 390 -12.00 -10.76 17.26
C TRP A 390 -11.12 -11.97 17.49
N ALA A 391 -9.81 -11.76 17.34
CA ALA A 391 -8.78 -12.73 17.63
C ALA A 391 -7.68 -12.11 18.51
N PRO A 392 -7.05 -12.91 19.39
CA PRO A 392 -5.87 -12.47 20.12
C PRO A 392 -4.73 -12.28 19.11
N SER A 393 -4.02 -11.17 19.25
CA SER A 393 -2.92 -10.81 18.37
C SER A 393 -1.83 -10.12 19.16
N PHE A 394 -0.57 -10.39 18.82
CA PHE A 394 0.53 -9.52 19.19
C PHE A 394 0.62 -8.30 18.27
N TYR A 395 -0.21 -8.20 17.23
CA TYR A 395 -0.19 -7.05 16.35
C TYR A 395 -0.68 -5.79 17.10
N ALA A 396 0.19 -4.80 17.22
CA ALA A 396 -0.05 -3.52 17.91
C ALA A 396 -0.85 -2.52 17.06
#